data_AF-S5TLK2-F1
#
_entry.id   AF-S5TLK2-F1
#
_cell.length_a   1.000
_cell.length_b   1.000
_cell.length_c   1.000
_cell.angle_alpha   90.00
_cell.angle_beta   90.00
_cell.angle_gamma   90.00
#
_symmetry.space_group_name_H-M   'P 1'
#
loop_
_entity.id
_entity.type
_entity.pdbx_description
1 polymer ?
#
loop_
_entity_poly.entity_id
_entity_poly.type
_entity_poly.pdbx_seq_one_letter_code
_entity_poly.pdbx_strand_id
1 'polypeptide(L)' 'MGYSGAALTAYAVEVHLTDFDAPGDGDIVDKITADLHGAGLPARASEVRAQLNAFHREALVQTGATD' A
#
# COMPACT_ATOMS: atom_id res chain seq x y z
N MET A 1 -12.46 -2.17 -3.08
CA MET A 1 -12.20 -1.72 -4.46
C MET A 1 -12.61 -2.73 -5.53
N GLY A 2 -12.70 -4.03 -5.21
CA GLY A 2 -13.26 -5.02 -6.16
C GLY A 2 -12.36 -5.39 -7.34
N TYR A 3 -11.10 -4.95 -7.33
CA TYR A 3 -10.12 -5.31 -8.35
C TYR A 3 -9.75 -6.80 -8.30
N SER A 4 -9.58 -7.40 -9.47
CA SER A 4 -9.12 -8.79 -9.63
C SER A 4 -8.30 -8.93 -10.91
N GLY A 5 -7.53 -10.00 -11.02
CA GLY A 5 -6.71 -10.29 -12.19
C GLY A 5 -5.80 -9.12 -12.59
N ALA A 6 -5.82 -8.75 -13.88
CA ALA A 6 -4.99 -7.69 -14.44
C ALA A 6 -5.24 -6.31 -13.80
N ALA A 7 -6.48 -6.00 -13.40
CA ALA A 7 -6.79 -4.73 -12.75
C ALA A 7 -6.13 -4.61 -11.37
N LEU A 8 -6.08 -5.71 -10.62
CA LEU A 8 -5.37 -5.76 -9.35
C LEU A 8 -3.86 -5.63 -9.55
N THR A 9 -3.30 -6.32 -10.56
CA THR A 9 -1.88 -6.19 -10.89
C THR A 9 -1.52 -4.75 -11.28
N ALA A 10 -2.33 -4.09 -12.10
CA ALA A 10 -2.10 -2.71 -12.50
C ALA A 10 -2.13 -1.76 -11.30
N TYR A 11 -3.12 -1.92 -10.40
CA TYR A 11 -3.20 -1.13 -9.18
C TYR A 11 -1.97 -1.33 -8.28
N ALA A 12 -1.50 -2.57 -8.12
CA ALA A 12 -0.29 -2.85 -7.33
C ALA A 12 0.96 -2.17 -7.90
N VAL A 13 1.12 -2.16 -9.24
CA VAL A 13 2.22 -1.45 -9.91
C VAL A 13 2.10 0.05 -9.68
N GLU A 14 0.89 0.61 -9.82
CA GLU A 14 0.66 2.03 -9.62
C GLU A 14 0.98 2.46 -8.18
N VAL A 15 0.60 1.66 -7.17
CA VAL A 15 0.95 1.92 -5.76
C VAL A 15 2.46 1.85 -5.55
N HIS A 16 3.14 0.89 -6.16
CA HIS A 16 4.60 0.78 -6.08
C HIS A 16 5.29 2.01 -6.69
N LEU A 17 4.78 2.54 -7.80
CA LEU A 17 5.35 3.73 -8.43
C LEU A 17 5.18 4.99 -7.56
N THR A 18 4.09 5.09 -6.80
CA THR A 18 3.85 6.22 -5.88
C THR A 18 4.84 6.27 -4.71
N ASP A 19 5.49 5.16 -4.35
CA ASP A 19 6.54 5.13 -3.31
C ASP A 19 7.73 6.02 -3.63
N PHE A 20 7.95 6.30 -4.92
CA PHE A 20 9.14 7.00 -5.40
C PHE A 20 8.97 8.53 -5.43
N ASP A 21 7.79 9.07 -5.12
CA ASP A 21 7.50 10.51 -5.25
C ASP A 21 8.06 11.34 -4.07
N ALA A 22 8.08 10.82 -2.84
CA ALA A 22 8.65 11.49 -1.67
C ALA A 22 9.41 10.51 -0.75
N PRO A 23 10.35 11.03 0.08
CA PRO A 23 11.03 10.21 1.07
C PRO A 23 10.07 9.70 2.15
N GLY A 24 10.04 8.38 2.31
CA GLY A 24 9.22 7.66 3.29
C GLY A 24 7.81 7.36 2.78
N ASP A 25 7.02 6.65 3.59
CA ASP A 25 5.76 6.03 3.12
C ASP A 25 4.55 6.99 3.07
N GLY A 26 4.78 8.31 3.14
CA GLY A 26 3.72 9.31 3.25
C GLY A 26 2.77 9.28 2.04
N ASP A 27 3.34 9.31 0.85
CA ASP A 27 2.58 9.40 -0.40
C ASP A 27 1.77 8.13 -0.66
N ILE A 28 2.34 6.96 -0.35
CA ILE A 28 1.59 5.69 -0.41
C ILE A 28 0.40 5.72 0.54
N VAL A 29 0.60 6.15 1.79
CA VAL A 29 -0.46 6.16 2.80
C VAL A 29 -1.59 7.07 2.36
N ASP A 30 -1.27 8.26 1.85
CA ASP A 30 -2.27 9.22 1.38
C ASP A 30 -3.01 8.71 0.15
N LYS A 31 -2.30 8.12 -0.83
CA LYS A 31 -2.90 7.49 -2.01
C LYS A 31 -3.86 6.37 -1.64
N ILE A 32 -3.40 5.36 -0.89
CA ILE A 32 -4.23 4.20 -0.54
C ILE A 32 -5.43 4.65 0.28
N THR A 33 -5.26 5.63 1.17
CA THR A 33 -6.38 6.19 1.94
C THR A 33 -7.40 6.84 1.02
N ALA A 34 -6.96 7.66 0.05
CA ALA A 34 -7.83 8.31 -0.92
C ALA A 34 -8.56 7.30 -1.82
N ASP A 35 -7.86 6.28 -2.32
CA ASP A 35 -8.42 5.23 -3.19
C ASP A 35 -9.46 4.38 -2.45
N LEU A 36 -9.18 4.01 -1.19
CA LEU A 36 -10.13 3.32 -0.33
C LEU A 36 -11.39 4.17 -0.08
N HIS A 37 -11.21 5.45 0.24
CA HIS A 37 -12.34 6.37 0.43
C HIS A 37 -13.16 6.54 -0.85
N GLY A 38 -12.51 6.70 -1.99
CA GLY A 38 -13.15 6.79 -3.31
C GLY A 38 -13.93 5.53 -3.67
N ALA A 39 -13.49 4.37 -3.18
CA ALA A 39 -14.20 3.10 -3.33
C ALA A 39 -15.29 2.85 -2.27
N GLY A 40 -15.61 3.83 -1.41
CA GLY A 40 -16.61 3.70 -0.35
C GLY A 40 -16.15 2.90 0.87
N LEU A 41 -14.83 2.74 1.05
CA LEU A 41 -14.20 2.02 2.16
C LEU A 41 -13.44 3.03 3.03
N PRO A 42 -14.09 3.67 4.02
CA PRO A 42 -13.40 4.63 4.88
C PRO A 42 -12.31 3.93 5.71
N ALA A 43 -11.07 4.39 5.58
CA ALA A 43 -9.91 3.92 6.34
C ALA A 43 -9.16 5.12 6.93
N ARG A 44 -8.59 5.00 8.13
CA ARG A 44 -7.71 6.04 8.68
C ARG A 44 -6.28 5.84 8.18
N ALA A 45 -5.58 6.94 7.89
CA ALA A 45 -4.17 6.90 7.48
C ALA A 45 -3.28 6.11 8.47
N SER A 46 -3.59 6.17 9.77
CA SER A 46 -2.88 5.39 10.80
C SER A 46 -3.07 3.88 10.65
N GLU A 47 -4.26 3.43 10.22
CA GLU A 47 -4.57 2.02 9.99
C GLU A 47 -3.86 1.52 8.72
N VAL A 48 -3.88 2.34 7.66
CA VAL A 48 -3.14 2.06 6.41
C VAL A 48 -1.64 1.94 6.71
N ARG A 49 -1.06 2.89 7.46
CA ARG A 49 0.35 2.83 7.84
C ARG A 49 0.69 1.63 8.72
N ALA A 50 -0.17 1.25 9.66
CA ALA A 50 0.06 0.05 10.46
C ALA A 50 0.09 -1.22 9.60
N GLN A 51 -0.80 -1.31 8.62
CA GLN A 51 -0.88 -2.45 7.71
C GLN A 51 0.32 -2.52 6.75
N LEU A 52 0.76 -1.38 6.20
CA LEU A 52 1.97 -1.32 5.36
C LEU A 52 3.21 -1.77 6.13
N ASN A 53 3.36 -1.35 7.39
CA ASN A 53 4.46 -1.81 8.25
C ASN A 53 4.42 -3.32 8.51
N ALA A 54 3.21 -3.89 8.69
CA ALA A 54 3.06 -5.33 8.84
C ALA A 54 3.50 -6.08 7.58
N PHE A 55 3.07 -5.62 6.40
CA PHE A 55 3.47 -6.21 5.12
C PHE A 55 4.96 -6.07 4.84
N HIS A 56 5.58 -4.94 5.22
CA HIS A 56 7.01 -4.77 5.10
C HIS A 56 7.78 -5.81 5.93
N ARG A 57 7.36 -6.05 7.18
CA ARG A 57 7.93 -7.10 8.03
C ARG A 57 7.73 -8.50 7.44
N GLU A 58 6.54 -8.78 6.91
CA GLU A 58 6.27 -10.05 6.24
C GLU A 58 7.15 -10.23 5.00
N ALA A 59 7.37 -9.18 4.21
CA ALA A 59 8.24 -9.21 3.05
C ALA A 59 9.70 -9.50 3.43
N LEU A 60 10.21 -8.91 4.52
CA LEU A 60 11.53 -9.22 5.07
C LEU A 60 11.65 -10.70 5.45
N VAL A 61 10.65 -11.23 6.17
CA VAL A 61 10.60 -12.66 6.55
C VAL A 61 10.57 -13.56 5.32
N GLN A 62 9.74 -13.23 4.33
CA GLN A 62 9.57 -14.04 3.11
C GLN A 62 10.81 -14.03 2.22
N THR A 63 11.55 -12.92 2.18
CA THR A 63 12.77 -12.79 1.39
C THR A 63 14.00 -13.37 2.09
N GLY A 64 13.86 -13.83 3.35
CA GLY A 64 14.99 -14.30 4.16
C GLY A 64 15.97 -13.18 4.53
N ALA A 65 15.59 -11.91 4.30
CA ALA A 65 16.33 -10.74 4.72
C ALA A 65 15.94 -10.45 6.17
N THR A 66 16.71 -10.98 7.12
CA THR A 66 16.68 -10.51 8.50
C THR A 66 17.32 -9.13 8.60
N ASP A 67 16.70 -8.25 9.39
CA ASP A 67 17.17 -6.90 9.77
C ASP A 67 18.62 -6.91 10.28
#